data_AF-A0A4Q7UZZ0-F1
#
_entry.id   AF-A0A4Q7UZZ0-F1
#
_cell.length_a   1.000
_cell.length_b   1.000
_cell.length_c   1.000
_cell.angle_alpha   90.00
_cell.angle_beta   90.00
_cell.angle_gamma   90.00
#
_symmetry.space_group_name_H-M   'P 1'
#
loop_
_entity.id
_entity.type
_entity.pdbx_description
1 polymer ?
#
loop_
_entity_poly.entity_id
_entity_poly.type
_entity_poly.pdbx_seq_one_letter_code
_entity_poly.pdbx_strand_id
1 'polypeptide(L)' 'MAQDSTVARILRRLRREIADMRRAHDVMWENLTRLDPDPSPYLHWEPSATGWRLYGALPPPDRHGT' A
#
# COMPACT_ATOMS: atom_id res chain seq x y z
N MET A 1 12.18 -29.70 -25.64
CA MET A 1 13.03 -29.72 -24.43
C MET A 1 13.67 -28.36 -24.10
N ALA A 2 14.28 -27.61 -25.03
CA ALA A 2 14.88 -26.30 -24.71
C ALA A 2 13.87 -25.18 -24.36
N GLN A 3 12.67 -25.20 -24.97
CA GLN A 3 11.60 -24.21 -24.77
C GLN A 3 11.01 -24.28 -23.36
N ASP A 4 10.80 -25.48 -22.84
CA ASP A 4 10.28 -25.72 -21.48
C ASP A 4 11.22 -25.17 -20.40
N SER A 5 12.53 -25.25 -20.63
CA SER A 5 13.54 -24.71 -19.70
C SER A 5 13.52 -23.18 -19.63
N THR A 6 13.18 -22.51 -20.74
CA THR A 6 13.09 -21.05 -20.81
C THR A 6 11.81 -20.55 -20.15
N VAL A 7 10.67 -21.21 -20.41
CA VAL A 7 9.41 -20.89 -19.73
C VAL A 7 9.55 -21.09 -18.22
N ALA A 8 10.13 -22.20 -17.77
CA ALA A 8 10.36 -22.46 -16.36
C ALA A 8 11.23 -21.38 -15.69
N ARG A 9 12.26 -20.88 -16.39
CA ARG A 9 13.13 -19.80 -15.90
C ARG A 9 12.38 -18.47 -15.78
N ILE A 10 11.54 -18.13 -16.77
CA ILE A 10 10.71 -16.93 -16.74
C ILE A 10 9.73 -17.00 -15.57
N LEU A 11 9.02 -18.12 -15.40
CA LEU A 11 8.06 -18.30 -14.31
C LEU A 11 8.73 -18.21 -12.92
N ARG A 12 9.92 -18.77 -12.76
CA ARG A 12 10.71 -18.63 -11.51
C ARG A 12 11.16 -17.19 -11.26
N ARG A 13 11.46 -16.43 -12.31
CA ARG A 13 11.77 -15.01 -12.17
C ARG A 13 10.52 -14.24 -11.74
N LEU A 14 9.41 -14.39 -12.45
CA LEU A 14 8.14 -13.73 -12.13
C LEU A 14 7.69 -14.02 -10.70
N ARG A 15 7.79 -15.27 -10.25
CA ARG A 15 7.48 -15.65 -8.85
C ARG A 15 8.34 -14.90 -7.83
N ARG A 16 9.62 -14.68 -8.14
CA ARG A 16 10.53 -13.92 -7.25
C ARG A 16 10.14 -12.46 -7.18
N GLU A 17 9.92 -11.83 -8.34
CA GLU A 17 9.48 -10.43 -8.41
C GLU A 17 8.16 -10.20 -7.65
N ILE A 18 7.19 -11.11 -7.80
CA ILE A 18 5.91 -11.04 -7.05
C ILE A 18 6.15 -11.18 -5.55
N ALA A 19 7.04 -12.07 -5.12
CA ALA A 19 7.38 -12.23 -3.70
C ALA A 19 8.11 -11.01 -3.14
N ASP A 20 8.98 -10.37 -3.92
CA ASP A 20 9.65 -9.12 -3.56
C ASP A 20 8.66 -7.96 -3.42
N MET A 21 7.74 -7.82 -4.38
CA MET A 21 6.68 -6.80 -4.33
C MET A 21 5.77 -6.98 -3.12
N ARG A 22 5.41 -8.23 -2.78
CA ARG A 22 4.62 -8.52 -1.57
C ARG A 22 5.37 -8.13 -0.29
N ARG A 23 6.66 -8.44 -0.18
CA ARG A 23 7.48 -8.04 0.96
C ARG A 23 7.54 -6.51 1.11
N ALA A 24 7.74 -5.80 0.00
CA ALA A 24 7.77 -4.34 0.02
C ALA A 24 6.42 -3.73 0.46
N HIS A 25 5.31 -4.31 -0.02
CA HIS A 25 3.97 -3.94 0.41
C HIS A 25 3.76 -4.17 1.91
N ASP A 26 4.15 -5.33 2.43
CA ASP A 26 3.99 -5.67 3.85
C ASP A 26 4.78 -4.71 4.75
N VAL A 27 6.03 -4.39 4.40
CA VAL A 27 6.85 -3.39 5.12
C VAL A 27 6.24 -1.99 5.06
N MET A 28 5.74 -1.59 3.88
CA MET A 28 5.07 -0.29 3.72
C MET A 28 3.81 -0.21 4.59
N TRP A 29 3.01 -1.27 4.61
CA TRP A 29 1.76 -1.33 5.37
C TRP A 29 1.99 -1.36 6.88
N GLU A 30 3.01 -2.09 7.33
CA GLU A 30 3.43 -2.06 8.74
C GLU A 30 3.85 -0.65 9.17
N ASN A 31 4.64 0.04 8.32
CA ASN A 31 5.05 1.42 8.60
C ASN A 31 3.85 2.38 8.63
N LEU A 32 2.87 2.20 7.73
CA LEU A 32 1.63 2.99 7.78
C LEU A 32 0.86 2.77 9.07
N THR A 33 0.68 1.53 9.48
CA THR A 33 -0.05 1.19 10.71
C THR A 33 0.60 1.83 11.95
N ARG A 34 1.93 2.02 11.93
CA ARG A 34 2.65 2.75 12.99
C ARG A 34 2.45 4.26 12.93
N LEU A 35 2.35 4.83 11.73
CA LEU A 35 2.21 6.28 11.53
C LEU A 35 0.76 6.76 11.72
N ASP A 36 -0.21 5.91 11.38
CA ASP A 36 -1.63 6.19 11.45
C ASP A 36 -2.35 4.97 12.06
N PRO A 37 -2.27 4.79 13.40
CA PRO A 37 -2.82 3.63 14.09
C PRO A 37 -4.36 3.64 14.13
N ASP A 38 -4.99 4.76 13.78
CA ASP A 38 -6.43 4.94 13.73
C ASP A 38 -6.74 5.81 12.50
N PRO A 39 -6.91 5.21 11.31
CA PRO A 39 -7.26 5.95 10.11
C PRO A 39 -8.63 6.57 10.38
N SER A 40 -8.61 7.79 10.88
CA SER A 40 -9.81 8.54 11.19
C SER A 40 -10.68 8.50 9.94
N PRO A 41 -11.98 8.17 10.03
CA PRO A 41 -12.84 8.12 8.85
C PRO A 41 -12.91 9.47 8.12
N TYR A 42 -12.40 10.53 8.76
CA TYR A 42 -12.34 11.89 8.25
C TYR A 42 -11.03 12.20 7.52
N LEU A 43 -9.90 11.58 7.88
CA LEU A 43 -8.60 11.85 7.26
C LEU A 43 -7.71 10.60 7.29
N HIS A 44 -7.24 10.16 6.13
CA HIS A 44 -6.34 9.02 6.02
C HIS A 44 -5.32 9.21 4.89
N TRP A 45 -4.13 8.61 5.04
CA TRP A 45 -3.09 8.64 4.03
C TRP A 45 -3.22 7.48 3.05
N GLU A 46 -3.27 7.76 1.74
CA GLU A 46 -3.23 6.74 0.69
C GLU A 46 -1.98 6.86 -0.19
N PRO A 47 -1.44 5.74 -0.69
CA PRO A 47 -0.34 5.76 -1.64
C PRO A 47 -0.83 6.22 -3.03
N SER A 48 -0.05 7.08 -3.68
CA SER A 48 -0.30 7.60 -5.04
C SER A 48 0.95 7.46 -5.92
N ALA A 49 0.82 7.76 -7.22
CA ALA A 49 1.95 7.72 -8.17
C ALA A 49 3.12 8.67 -7.78
N THR A 50 2.89 9.66 -6.93
CA THR A 50 3.90 10.63 -6.47
C THR A 50 4.25 10.49 -4.98
N GLY A 51 3.86 9.39 -4.33
CA GLY A 51 4.05 9.18 -2.89
C GLY A 51 2.73 9.26 -2.11
N TRP A 52 2.80 9.58 -0.83
CA TRP A 52 1.63 9.63 0.06
C TRP A 52 0.77 10.87 -0.17
N ARG A 53 -0.54 10.70 -0.21
CA ARG A 53 -1.51 11.81 -0.27
C ARG A 53 -2.54 11.67 0.85
N LEU A 54 -2.89 12.79 1.46
CA LEU A 54 -3.94 12.86 2.47
C LEU A 54 -5.30 12.96 1.78
N TYR A 55 -6.21 12.05 2.12
CA TYR A 55 -7.58 12.00 1.64
C TYR A 55 -8.56 12.16 2.79
N GLY A 56 -9.82 12.46 2.45
CA GLY A 56 -10.88 12.75 3.40
C GLY A 56 -11.12 14.25 3.60
N ALA A 57 -12.03 14.57 4.50
CA ALA A 57 -12.32 15.93 4.93
C ALA A 57 -12.61 15.90 6.44
N LEU A 58 -12.07 16.89 7.15
CA LEU A 58 -12.42 17.10 8.56
C LEU A 58 -13.95 17.18 8.69
N PRO A 59 -14.53 16.59 9.76
CA PRO A 59 -15.94 16.81 10.01
C PRO A 59 -16.18 18.32 10.10
N PRO A 60 -17.34 18.82 9.65
CA PRO A 60 -17.70 20.21 9.91
C PRO A 60 -17.54 20.47 11.42
N PRO A 61 -16.92 21.57 11.84
CA PRO A 61 -16.75 21.85 13.26
C PRO A 61 -18.14 21.77 13.90
N ASP A 62 -18.28 20.93 14.91
CA ASP A 62 -19.54 20.75 15.59
C ASP A 62 -20.08 22.13 15.99
N ARG A 63 -21.35 22.40 15.69
CA ARG A 63 -22.06 23.54 16.26
C ARG A 63 -22.31 23.29 17.75
N HIS A 64 -21.26 23.08 18.53
CA HIS A 64 -21.30 23.14 19.98
C HIS A 64 -20.93 24.56 20.39
N GLY A 65 -21.90 25.46 20.23
CA GLY A 65 -21.73 26.87 20.51
C GLY A 65 -23.03 27.65 20.42
N THR A 66 -24.09 27.19 21.09
CA THR A 66 -25.10 27.94 21.88
C THR A 66 -26.34 27.08 22.11
#